data_AF-X0XN94-F1
#
_entry.id   AF-X0XN94-F1
#
_cell.length_a   1.000
_cell.length_b   1.000
_cell.length_c   1.000
_cell.angle_alpha   90.00
_cell.angle_beta   90.00
_cell.angle_gamma   90.00
#
_symmetry.space_group_name_H-M   'P 1'
#
loop_
_entity.id
_entity.type
_entity.pdbx_description
1 polymer ?
#
loop_
_entity_poly.entity_id
_entity_poly.type
_entity_poly.pdbx_seq_one_letter_code
_entity_poly.pdbx_strand_id
1 'polypeptide(L)' 'MRYSRMLIPTVKEVPADAEIVSHRLMIRAGLMRKLASGT' A
#
# COMPACT_ATOMS: atom_id res chain seq x y z
N MET A 1 -13.45 4.28 15.98
CA MET A 1 -13.20 5.04 14.72
C MET A 1 -14.07 4.47 13.61
N ARG A 2 -14.65 5.29 12.71
CA ARG A 2 -15.51 4.82 11.61
C ARG A 2 -14.72 4.76 10.30
N TYR A 3 -14.75 3.63 9.61
CA TYR A 3 -14.02 3.41 8.35
C TYR A 3 -14.39 4.43 7.25
N SER A 4 -15.65 4.82 7.19
CA SER A 4 -16.15 5.82 6.22
C SER A 4 -15.52 7.22 6.35
N ARG A 5 -14.86 7.51 7.47
CA ARG A 5 -14.17 8.80 7.72
C ARG A 5 -12.65 8.69 7.57
N MET A 6 -12.15 7.53 7.13
CA MET A 6 -10.72 7.25 6.99
C MET A 6 -10.37 7.09 5.52
N LEU A 7 -9.21 7.61 5.13
CA LEU A 7 -8.65 7.41 3.79
C LEU A 7 -7.78 6.15 3.80
N ILE A 8 -8.38 4.99 3.54
CA ILE A 8 -7.68 3.71 3.44
C ILE A 8 -7.96 3.10 2.05
N PRO A 9 -7.13 3.42 1.03
CA PRO A 9 -7.31 2.93 -0.33
C PRO A 9 -6.67 1.53 -0.48
N THR A 10 -7.36 0.49 -0.02
CA THR A 10 -6.89 -0.89 -0.20
C THR A 10 -6.91 -1.31 -1.67
N VAL A 11 -5.89 -2.03 -2.13
CA VAL A 11 -5.79 -2.52 -3.52
C VAL A 11 -5.91 -4.04 -3.59
N LYS A 12 -6.50 -4.56 -4.67
CA LYS A 12 -6.68 -6.00 -4.90
C LYS A 12 -5.37 -6.67 -5.31
N GLU A 13 -4.61 -6.00 -6.17
CA GLU A 13 -3.36 -6.46 -6.74
C GLU A 13 -2.21 -5.62 -6.19
N VAL A 14 -1.11 -6.28 -5.83
CA VAL A 14 0.10 -5.62 -5.32
C VAL A 14 1.08 -5.47 -6.49
N PRO A 15 1.67 -4.29 -6.70
CA PRO A 15 2.67 -4.08 -7.75
C PRO A 15 3.82 -5.10 -7.66
N ALA A 16 4.31 -5.57 -8.81
CA ALA A 16 5.39 -6.55 -8.90
C ALA A 16 6.72 -6.03 -8.32
N ASP A 17 6.89 -4.70 -8.23
CA ASP A 17 8.06 -4.02 -7.67
C ASP A 17 8.30 -4.28 -6.17
N ALA A 18 7.32 -4.82 -5.43
CA ALA A 18 7.44 -5.04 -4.00
C ALA A 18 8.03 -6.43 -3.71
N GLU A 19 9.34 -6.51 -3.51
CA GLU A 19 10.06 -7.77 -3.29
C GLU A 19 9.77 -8.39 -1.91
N ILE A 20 9.64 -7.56 -0.87
CA ILE A 20 9.48 -8.01 0.53
C ILE A 20 8.00 -8.15 0.88
N VAL A 21 7.63 -9.24 1.56
CA VAL A 21 6.24 -9.53 1.99
C VAL A 21 5.63 -8.40 2.83
N SER A 22 6.40 -7.81 3.77
CA SER A 22 5.93 -6.68 4.58
C SER A 22 5.56 -5.47 3.70
N HIS A 23 6.42 -5.13 2.74
CA HIS A 23 6.17 -4.03 1.80
C HIS A 23 4.93 -4.32 0.93
N ARG A 24 4.78 -5.56 0.45
CA ARG A 24 3.60 -6.00 -0.30
C ARG A 24 2.31 -5.80 0.50
N LEU A 25 2.31 -6.16 1.78
CA LEU A 25 1.15 -6.01 2.65
C LEU A 25 0.85 -4.53 2.95
N MET A 26 1.87 -3.70 3.17
CA MET A 26 1.71 -2.27 3.43
C MET A 26 1.11 -1.52 2.23
N ILE A 27 1.54 -1.85 1.01
CA ILE A 27 0.94 -1.30 -0.22
C ILE A 27 -0.50 -1.80 -0.38
N ARG A 28 -0.73 -3.11 -0.17
CA ARG A 28 -2.07 -3.71 -0.29
C ARG A 28 -3.10 -3.08 0.64
N ALA A 29 -2.68 -2.82 1.87
CA ALA A 29 -3.51 -2.22 2.91
C ALA A 29 -3.74 -0.70 2.68
N GLY A 30 -3.16 -0.11 1.64
CA GLY A 30 -3.26 1.33 1.37
C GLY A 30 -2.48 2.19 2.36
N LEU A 31 -1.51 1.59 3.07
CA LEU A 31 -0.69 2.26 4.09
C LEU A 31 0.58 2.90 3.52
N MET A 32 1.01 2.50 2.32
CA MET A 32 2.22 3.00 1.67
C MET A 32 2.01 3.16 0.16
N ARG A 33 2.53 4.25 -0.41
CA ARG A 33 2.55 4.53 -1.84
C ARG A 33 3.96 4.91 -2.29
N LYS A 34 4.48 4.25 -3.33
CA LYS A 34 5.73 4.63 -4.00
C LYS A 34 5.49 5.95 -4.75
N LEU A 35 6.11 7.04 -4.30
CA LEU A 35 6.03 8.36 -4.94
C LEU A 35 7.21 8.61 -5.89
N ALA A 36 8.38 8.10 -5.55
CA ALA A 36 9.58 8.09 -6.37
C ALA A 36 10.31 6.76 -6.17
N SER A 37 11.01 6.28 -7.20
CA SER A 37 12.01 5.23 -7.01
C SER A 37 13.16 5.86 -6.25
N GLY A 38 13.41 5.41 -5.02
CA GLY A 38 14.62 5.81 -4.30
C GLY A 38 15.82 5.46 -5.17
N THR A 39 16.62 6.47 -5.50
CA THR A 39 18.00 6.28 -5.96
C THR A 39 18.80 5.58 -4.87
#